data_AF-A0A0X1KRP6-F1
#
_entry.id   AF-A0A0X1KRP6-F1
#
_cell.length_a   1.000
_cell.length_b   1.000
_cell.length_c   1.000
_cell.angle_alpha   90.00
_cell.angle_beta   90.00
_cell.angle_gamma   90.00
#
_symmetry.space_group_name_H-M   'P 1'
#
loop_
_entity.id
_entity.type
_entity.pdbx_description
1 polymer ?
#
loop_
_entity_poly.entity_id
_entity_poly.type
_entity_poly.pdbx_seq_one_letter_code
_entity_poly.pdbx_strand_id
1 'polypeptide(L)' 'MIERIVDAIDIETTLLSKDEEDAKNTAIQYLRSLGFKDVDVVFVEHTGFASRIRLRAYVFRPGDKYAWIFGGDA' A
#
# COMPACT_ATOMS: atom_id res chain seq x y z
N MET A 1 -4.72 -27.30 -9.84
CA MET A 1 -5.00 -26.02 -10.55
C MET A 1 -4.42 -24.93 -9.66
N ILE A 2 -3.45 -24.14 -10.10
CA ILE A 2 -2.86 -23.07 -9.28
C ILE A 2 -3.76 -21.85 -9.41
N GLU A 3 -4.46 -21.49 -8.34
CA GLU A 3 -5.16 -20.22 -8.25
C GLU A 3 -4.12 -19.09 -8.21
N ARG A 4 -4.34 -18.04 -9.02
CA ARG A 4 -3.48 -16.85 -9.01
C ARG A 4 -4.03 -15.90 -7.94
N ILE A 5 -3.35 -15.80 -6.82
CA ILE A 5 -3.77 -15.03 -5.65
C ILE A 5 -2.83 -13.83 -5.49
N VAL A 6 -3.40 -12.67 -5.20
CA VAL A 6 -2.66 -11.45 -4.84
C VAL A 6 -2.95 -11.16 -3.37
N ASP A 7 -1.91 -11.16 -2.54
CA ASP A 7 -1.96 -10.86 -1.11
C ASP A 7 -1.73 -9.37 -0.84
N ALA A 8 -0.85 -8.74 -1.61
CA ALA A 8 -0.54 -7.32 -1.52
C ALA A 8 -0.10 -6.73 -2.86
N ILE A 9 -0.16 -5.40 -2.95
CA ILE A 9 0.28 -4.61 -4.10
C ILE A 9 1.29 -3.58 -3.61
N ASP A 10 2.50 -3.61 -4.17
CA ASP A 10 3.50 -2.54 -3.96
C ASP A 10 3.26 -1.41 -4.97
N ILE A 11 3.12 -0.19 -4.46
CA ILE A 11 2.94 1.03 -5.23
C ILE A 11 4.13 1.93 -4.95
N GLU A 12 4.90 2.25 -5.98
CA GLU A 12 6.01 3.19 -5.92
C GLU A 12 5.67 4.44 -6.71
N THR A 13 5.89 5.60 -6.11
CA THR A 13 5.61 6.89 -6.75
C THR A 13 6.54 7.99 -6.22
N THR A 14 6.48 9.15 -6.85
CA THR A 14 7.12 10.38 -6.41
C THR A 14 6.07 11.45 -6.24
N LEU A 15 6.11 12.17 -5.11
CA LEU A 15 5.17 13.24 -4.80
C LEU A 15 5.91 14.46 -4.26
N LEU A 16 5.32 15.64 -4.46
CA LEU A 16 5.78 16.87 -3.83
C LEU A 16 5.49 16.80 -2.33
N SER A 17 6.48 17.06 -1.48
CA SER A 17 6.30 17.10 -0.03
C SER A 17 7.32 18.02 0.63
N LYS A 18 7.03 18.44 1.87
CA LYS A 18 7.94 19.26 2.68
C LYS A 18 9.06 18.46 3.32
N ASP A 19 8.75 17.22 3.70
CA ASP A 19 9.65 16.28 4.36
C ASP A 19 9.10 14.84 4.19
N GLU A 20 9.73 13.86 4.84
CA GLU A 20 9.29 12.46 4.81
C GLU A 20 7.96 12.22 5.54
N GLU A 21 7.64 12.99 6.58
CA GLU A 21 6.42 12.80 7.37
C GLU A 21 5.20 13.27 6.57
N ASP A 22 5.31 14.44 5.93
CA ASP A 22 4.35 14.95 4.96
C ASP A 22 4.14 13.96 3.81
N ALA A 23 5.23 13.36 3.31
CA ALA A 23 5.14 12.36 2.25
C ALA A 23 4.41 11.09 2.68
N LYS A 24 4.72 10.55 3.87
CA LYS A 24 4.05 9.36 4.43
C LYS A 24 2.55 9.63 4.60
N ASN A 25 2.20 10.74 5.24
CA ASN A 25 0.82 11.11 5.50
C ASN A 25 0.04 11.30 4.19
N THR A 26 0.59 12.04 3.24
CA THR A 26 -0.03 12.29 1.94
C THR A 26 -0.25 11.00 1.17
N ALA A 27 0.78 10.14 1.08
CA ALA A 27 0.68 8.91 0.31
C ALA A 27 -0.28 7.89 0.92
N ILE A 28 -0.31 7.74 2.25
CA ILE A 28 -1.26 6.87 2.94
C ILE A 28 -2.70 7.36 2.68
N GLN A 29 -2.95 8.67 2.82
CA GLN A 29 -4.27 9.24 2.57
C GLN A 29 -4.69 9.08 1.10
N TYR A 30 -3.75 9.21 0.16
CA TYR A 30 -4.01 8.97 -1.25
C TYR A 30 -4.41 7.50 -1.53
N LEU A 31 -3.66 6.51 -1.02
CA LEU A 31 -4.04 5.11 -1.21
C LEU A 31 -5.38 4.78 -0.53
N ARG A 32 -5.66 5.37 0.64
CA ARG A 32 -6.96 5.24 1.30
C ARG A 32 -8.10 5.81 0.46
N SER A 33 -7.89 6.94 -0.21
CA SER A 33 -8.91 7.52 -1.10
C SER A 33 -9.17 6.68 -2.35
N LEU A 34 -8.21 5.85 -2.77
CA LEU A 34 -8.38 4.82 -3.80
C LEU A 34 -9.09 3.55 -3.30
N GLY A 35 -9.43 3.47 -2.02
CA GLY A 35 -10.17 2.35 -1.42
C GLY A 35 -9.30 1.30 -0.72
N PHE A 36 -7.97 1.48 -0.67
CA PHE A 36 -7.12 0.57 0.11
C PHE A 36 -7.31 0.83 1.61
N LYS A 37 -7.62 -0.23 2.36
CA LYS A 37 -7.91 -0.13 3.81
C LYS A 37 -6.67 -0.33 4.66
N ASP A 38 -5.74 -1.14 4.17
CA ASP A 38 -4.55 -1.59 4.88
C ASP A 38 -3.30 -1.28 4.06
N VAL A 39 -2.51 -0.33 4.53
CA VAL A 39 -1.42 0.27 3.78
C VAL A 39 -0.26 0.53 4.72
N ASP A 40 0.90 -0.02 4.40
CA ASP A 40 2.16 0.24 5.10
C ASP A 40 3.13 1.02 4.21
N VAL A 41 3.87 1.96 4.78
CA VAL A 41 5.01 2.58 4.08
C VAL A 41 6.22 1.67 4.25
N VAL A 42 6.76 1.18 3.14
CA VAL A 42 7.91 0.25 3.13
C VAL A 42 9.22 0.92 2.75
N PHE A 43 9.14 2.09 2.11
CA PHE A 43 10.29 2.92 1.77
C PHE A 43 9.87 4.37 1.64
N VAL A 44 10.70 5.30 2.12
CA VAL A 44 10.60 6.73 1.82
C VAL A 44 12.00 7.30 1.70
N GLU A 45 12.17 8.25 0.79
CA GLU A 45 13.37 9.06 0.69
C GLU A 45 12.95 10.46 0.22
N HIS A 46 13.19 11.46 1.06
CA HIS A 46 12.93 12.85 0.70
C HIS A 46 14.20 13.49 0.12
N THR A 47 14.09 14.11 -1.05
CA THR A 47 15.20 14.81 -1.71
C THR A 47 14.70 16.11 -2.34
N GLY A 48 15.24 17.24 -1.88
CA GLY A 48 14.89 18.55 -2.41
C GLY A 48 13.43 18.93 -2.10
N PHE A 49 12.57 18.93 -3.12
CA PHE A 49 11.16 19.30 -3.01
C PHE A 49 10.21 18.10 -3.14
N ALA A 50 10.73 16.89 -3.33
CA ALA A 50 9.91 15.71 -3.58
C ALA A 50 10.39 14.51 -2.75
N SER A 51 9.50 13.54 -2.58
CA SER A 51 9.82 12.26 -1.95
C SER A 51 9.53 11.11 -2.89
N ARG A 52 10.48 10.19 -3.03
CA ARG A 52 10.21 8.86 -3.57
C ARG A 52 9.68 8.01 -2.43
N ILE A 53 8.52 7.40 -2.63
CA ILE A 53 7.86 6.61 -1.60
C ILE A 53 7.33 5.31 -2.19
N ARG A 54 7.48 4.22 -1.44
CA ARG A 54 6.84 2.93 -1.73
C ARG A 54 5.91 2.57 -0.59
N LEU A 55 4.69 2.21 -0.97
CA LEU A 55 3.66 1.71 -0.08
C LEU A 55 3.28 0.30 -0.47
N ARG A 56 2.91 -0.50 0.52
CA ARG A 56 2.33 -1.83 0.33
C ARG A 56 0.87 -1.77 0.76
N ALA A 57 -0.04 -1.98 -0.18
CA ALA A 57 -1.45 -2.15 0.10
C ALA A 57 -1.77 -3.64 0.23
N TYR A 58 -2.24 -4.08 1.40
CA TYR A 58 -2.62 -5.47 1.61
C TYR A 58 -4.07 -5.70 1.18
N VAL A 59 -4.28 -6.76 0.41
CA VAL A 59 -5.61 -7.32 0.13
C VAL A 59 -5.95 -8.35 1.22
N PHE A 60 -4.97 -9.17 1.61
CA PHE A 60 -5.04 -10.11 2.72
C PHE A 60 -3.74 -10.04 3.51
N ARG A 61 -3.79 -9.74 4.83
CA ARG A 61 -2.56 -9.81 5.64
C ARG A 61 -2.08 -11.25 5.81
N PRO A 62 -0.76 -11.47 5.94
CA PRO A 62 -0.24 -12.76 6.39
C PRO A 62 -0.87 -13.16 7.74
N GLY A 63 -1.62 -14.26 7.74
CA GLY A 63 -2.35 -14.77 8.93
C GLY A 63 -3.82 -14.36 9.01
N ASP A 64 -4.32 -13.63 8.02
CA ASP A 64 -5.73 -13.26 7.93
C ASP A 64 -6.59 -14.41 7.37
N LYS A 65 -7.91 -14.27 7.44
CA LYS A 65 -8.84 -15.22 6.81
C LYS A 65 -8.86 -15.01 5.31
N TYR A 66 -8.16 -15.88 4.59
CA TYR A 66 -8.13 -15.87 3.14
C TYR A 66 -9.51 -16.28 2.57
N ALA A 67 -10.24 -15.33 1.98
CA ALA A 67 -11.57 -15.57 1.42
C ALA A 67 -11.57 -16.72 0.38
N TRP A 68 -10.49 -16.84 -0.40
CA TRP A 68 -10.29 -17.90 -1.39
C TRP A 68 -10.09 -19.30 -0.78
N ILE A 69 -9.61 -19.42 0.46
CA ILE A 69 -9.52 -20.73 1.15
C ILE A 69 -10.90 -21.21 1.61
N PHE A 70 -11.78 -20.28 1.98
CA PHE A 70 -13.07 -20.60 2.60
C PHE A 70 -14.28 -20.46 1.67
N GLY A 71 -14.05 -20.21 0.37
CA GLY A 71 -15.11 -20.17 -0.65
C GLY A 71 -16.13 -19.04 -0.48
N GLY A 72 -15.76 -17.95 0.19
CA GLY A 72 -16.63 -16.79 0.39
C GLY A 72 -16.29 -15.66 -0.58
N ASP A 73 -17.31 -15.07 -1.21
CA ASP A 73 -17.17 -13.83 -1.97
C ASP A 73 -16.59 -12.72 -1.07
N ALA A 74 -15.59 -12.01 -1.62
CA ALA A 74 -14.82 -10.96 -0.95
C ALA A 74 -15.64 -9.71 -0.59
#